data_AF-A0A534UBX2-F1
#
_entry.id   AF-A0A534UBX2-F1
#
_cell.length_a   1.000
_cell.length_b   1.000
_cell.length_c   1.000
_cell.angle_alpha   90.00
_cell.angle_beta   90.00
_cell.angle_gamma   90.00
#
_symmetry.space_group_name_H-M   'P 1'
#
loop_
_entity.id
_entity.type
_entity.pdbx_description
1 polymer ?
#
loop_
_entity_poly.entity_id
_entity_poly.type
_entity_poly.pdbx_seq_one_letter_code
_entity_poly.pdbx_strand_id
1 'polypeptide(L)'
;MASPRWWLTLAGVASLSLAMLGTPVRADVVPGDKITDQNMDKLKDLISPGMEWVIKHGWPITITETKRIEFPQAYKEATEKYSGQVKLTADGLNLLNYVAGLPFPNVDTKDPQVAMKIMWNWGYTHLTTDDVDLRNFDADTGAVADHGPLTVERHFLLDHFRRLFWTGRLYVDPKPDKPNPNGYRAQQGLYPILEPFDLKGVGALGNRYTSSEKQDDSWLYLPSLRRVRRLSTAQRSDALFGQDTDV
;
A
#
# COMPACT_ATOMS: atom_id res chain seq x y z
N MET A 1 -60.76 -45.05 12.82
CA MET A 1 -59.71 -44.33 13.58
C MET A 1 -58.53 -44.11 12.66
N ALA A 2 -58.32 -42.87 12.22
CA ALA A 2 -57.19 -42.50 11.37
C ALA A 2 -55.92 -42.38 12.24
N SER A 3 -54.86 -43.10 11.88
CA SER A 3 -53.55 -42.94 12.49
C SER A 3 -52.81 -41.74 11.85
N PRO A 4 -52.12 -40.88 12.61
CA PRO A 4 -51.51 -39.67 12.06
C PRO A 4 -50.24 -40.01 11.27
N ARG A 5 -50.05 -39.35 10.11
CA ARG A 5 -48.84 -39.41 9.27
C ARG A 5 -47.77 -38.40 9.75
N TRP A 6 -47.41 -38.45 11.04
CA TRP A 6 -46.46 -37.50 11.66
C TRP A 6 -44.98 -37.82 11.39
N TRP A 7 -44.69 -39.05 10.97
CA TRP A 7 -43.34 -39.54 10.66
C TRP A 7 -42.78 -38.96 9.35
N LEU A 8 -43.65 -38.68 8.36
CA LEU A 8 -43.24 -38.19 7.04
C LEU A 8 -42.89 -36.70 7.04
N THR A 9 -43.47 -35.91 7.97
CA THR A 9 -43.15 -34.48 8.12
C THR A 9 -41.83 -34.24 8.86
N LEU A 10 -41.45 -35.10 9.81
CA LEU A 10 -40.15 -35.01 10.51
C LEU A 10 -38.97 -35.36 9.61
N ALA A 11 -39.13 -36.33 8.70
CA ALA A 11 -38.10 -36.68 7.72
C ALA A 11 -37.86 -35.56 6.68
N GLY A 12 -38.90 -34.82 6.29
CA GLY A 12 -38.79 -33.70 5.35
C GLY A 12 -38.06 -32.48 5.94
N VAL A 13 -38.29 -32.16 7.22
CA VAL A 13 -37.67 -31.01 7.90
C VAL A 13 -36.21 -31.28 8.28
N ALA A 14 -35.86 -32.51 8.63
CA ALA A 14 -34.46 -32.89 8.86
C ALA A 14 -33.63 -32.85 7.56
N SER A 15 -34.24 -33.19 6.42
CA SER A 15 -33.57 -33.20 5.12
C SER A 15 -33.38 -31.79 4.53
N LEU A 16 -34.30 -30.84 4.79
CA LEU A 16 -34.12 -29.45 4.37
C LEU A 16 -33.12 -28.67 5.25
N SER A 17 -32.96 -29.05 6.52
CA SER A 17 -32.02 -28.40 7.44
C SER A 17 -30.55 -28.73 7.10
N LEU A 18 -30.26 -29.88 6.47
CA LEU A 18 -28.91 -30.23 6.03
C LEU A 18 -28.49 -29.51 4.73
N ALA A 19 -29.43 -28.96 3.96
CA ALA A 19 -29.12 -28.26 2.71
C ALA A 19 -28.71 -26.78 2.91
N MET A 20 -28.77 -26.25 4.14
CA MET A 20 -28.29 -24.91 4.49
C MET A 20 -26.95 -24.90 5.23
N LEU A 21 -26.24 -26.04 5.27
CA LEU A 21 -24.81 -26.01 5.51
C LEU A 21 -24.18 -25.39 4.26
N GLY A 22 -23.99 -24.07 4.29
CA GLY A 22 -23.28 -23.33 3.25
C GLY A 22 -22.07 -24.15 2.85
N THR A 23 -21.92 -24.42 1.55
CA THR A 23 -20.73 -25.10 1.02
C THR A 23 -19.54 -24.42 1.67
N PRO A 24 -18.73 -25.13 2.48
CA PRO A 24 -17.49 -24.54 2.92
C PRO A 24 -16.78 -24.16 1.63
N VAL A 25 -16.53 -22.86 1.45
CA VAL A 25 -15.60 -22.38 0.43
C VAL A 25 -14.24 -22.88 0.92
N ARG A 26 -14.01 -24.18 0.73
CA ARG A 26 -12.74 -24.81 0.96
C ARG A 26 -11.92 -24.27 -0.18
N ALA A 27 -10.95 -23.41 0.11
CA ALA A 27 -9.91 -23.14 -0.86
C ALA A 27 -9.40 -24.51 -1.35
N ASP A 28 -9.35 -24.75 -2.66
CA ASP A 28 -8.92 -26.02 -3.25
C ASP A 28 -7.42 -26.32 -3.05
N VAL A 29 -6.76 -25.49 -2.24
CA VAL A 29 -5.34 -25.55 -1.92
C VAL A 29 -5.12 -25.84 -0.44
N VAL A 30 -4.08 -26.60 -0.14
CA VAL A 30 -3.64 -26.91 1.23
C VAL A 30 -2.18 -26.52 1.44
N PRO A 31 -1.75 -26.23 2.68
CA PRO A 31 -0.34 -26.00 2.99
C PRO A 31 0.55 -27.13 2.46
N GLY A 32 1.63 -26.76 1.80
CA GLY A 32 2.55 -27.67 1.10
C GLY A 32 2.26 -27.83 -0.39
N ASP A 33 1.08 -27.44 -0.89
CA ASP A 33 0.81 -27.43 -2.32
C ASP A 33 1.81 -26.51 -3.05
N LYS A 34 2.39 -27.04 -4.14
CA LYS A 34 3.18 -26.26 -5.08
C LYS A 34 2.34 -26.00 -6.32
N ILE A 35 1.98 -24.74 -6.52
CA ILE A 35 1.19 -24.29 -7.66
C ILE A 35 2.13 -23.77 -8.75
N THR A 36 1.98 -24.31 -9.95
CA THR A 36 2.67 -23.88 -11.18
C THR A 36 1.62 -23.65 -12.27
N ASP A 37 2.09 -23.28 -13.45
CA ASP A 37 1.32 -23.26 -14.69
C ASP A 37 0.48 -24.54 -14.95
N GLN A 38 0.95 -25.72 -14.51
CA GLN A 38 0.31 -27.02 -14.76
C GLN A 38 -0.93 -27.29 -13.90
N ASN A 39 -1.10 -26.60 -12.78
CA ASN A 39 -2.17 -26.87 -11.81
C ASN A 39 -2.78 -25.57 -11.23
N MET A 40 -2.69 -24.48 -12.00
CA MET A 40 -3.14 -23.14 -11.62
C MET A 40 -4.65 -23.08 -11.34
N ASP A 41 -5.48 -23.94 -11.95
CA ASP A 41 -6.94 -23.92 -11.77
C ASP A 41 -7.38 -23.94 -10.30
N LYS A 42 -6.57 -24.52 -9.41
CA LYS A 42 -6.80 -24.50 -7.95
C LYS A 42 -6.75 -23.10 -7.30
N LEU A 43 -6.13 -22.13 -7.96
CA LEU A 43 -5.95 -20.75 -7.48
C LEU A 43 -6.76 -19.71 -8.25
N LYS A 44 -7.43 -20.08 -9.34
CA LYS A 44 -8.00 -19.13 -10.30
C LYS A 44 -8.89 -18.04 -9.69
N ASP A 45 -9.68 -18.39 -8.68
CA ASP A 45 -10.59 -17.46 -7.98
C ASP A 45 -9.99 -16.87 -6.68
N LEU A 46 -8.74 -17.20 -6.38
CA LEU A 46 -8.04 -16.84 -5.15
C LEU A 46 -6.90 -15.84 -5.37
N ILE A 47 -6.52 -15.58 -6.62
CA ILE A 47 -5.38 -14.72 -6.98
C ILE A 47 -5.79 -13.62 -7.96
N SER A 48 -4.98 -12.55 -8.03
CA SER A 48 -5.17 -11.51 -9.03
C SER A 48 -4.70 -11.99 -10.43
N PRO A 49 -5.21 -11.38 -11.51
CA PRO A 49 -4.74 -11.68 -12.87
C PRO A 49 -3.22 -11.51 -13.04
N GLY A 50 -2.63 -10.55 -12.31
CA GLY A 50 -1.19 -10.35 -12.31
C GLY A 50 -0.45 -11.54 -11.71
N MET A 51 -0.91 -12.08 -10.58
CA MET A 51 -0.30 -13.26 -9.98
C MET A 51 -0.45 -14.49 -10.88
N GLU A 52 -1.62 -14.66 -11.51
CA GLU A 52 -1.83 -15.73 -12.50
C GLU A 52 -0.82 -15.63 -13.65
N TRP A 53 -0.61 -14.41 -14.17
CA TRP A 53 0.37 -14.16 -15.21
C TRP A 53 1.77 -14.57 -14.77
N VAL A 54 2.23 -14.15 -13.58
CA VAL A 54 3.60 -14.46 -13.15
C VAL A 54 3.81 -15.97 -12.89
N ILE A 55 2.78 -16.68 -12.39
CA ILE A 55 2.86 -18.15 -12.23
C ILE A 55 3.01 -18.85 -13.57
N LYS A 56 2.23 -18.44 -14.58
CA LYS A 56 2.32 -18.97 -15.95
C LYS A 56 3.69 -18.73 -16.59
N HIS A 57 4.41 -17.72 -16.12
CA HIS A 57 5.76 -17.37 -16.59
C HIS A 57 6.87 -17.89 -15.67
N GLY A 58 6.61 -18.95 -14.91
CA GLY A 58 7.65 -19.72 -14.22
C GLY A 58 7.93 -19.31 -12.78
N TRP A 59 7.02 -18.57 -12.13
CA TRP A 59 7.09 -18.30 -10.69
C TRP A 59 6.15 -19.20 -9.88
N PRO A 60 6.59 -20.38 -9.42
CA PRO A 60 5.73 -21.26 -8.65
C PRO A 60 5.40 -20.65 -7.29
N ILE A 61 4.17 -20.85 -6.82
CA ILE A 61 3.74 -20.47 -5.48
C ILE A 61 3.71 -21.71 -4.60
N THR A 62 4.25 -21.59 -3.39
CA THR A 62 4.07 -22.59 -2.34
C THR A 62 3.04 -22.10 -1.35
N ILE A 63 1.97 -22.88 -1.19
CA ILE A 63 0.91 -22.60 -0.23
C ILE A 63 1.45 -22.92 1.16
N THR A 64 1.32 -21.98 2.08
CA THR A 64 1.72 -22.16 3.49
C THR A 64 0.52 -21.94 4.39
N GLU A 65 0.66 -22.33 5.66
CA GLU A 65 -0.32 -21.96 6.67
C GLU A 65 -0.47 -20.43 6.75
N THR A 66 -1.71 -19.97 6.92
CA THR A 66 -1.99 -18.56 7.14
C THR A 66 -1.35 -18.13 8.45
N LYS A 67 -0.40 -17.20 8.35
CA LYS A 67 0.20 -16.54 9.51
C LYS A 67 -0.25 -15.09 9.56
N ARG A 68 -0.51 -14.60 10.78
CA ARG A 68 -0.76 -13.18 10.98
C ARG A 68 0.54 -12.41 10.80
N ILE A 69 0.51 -11.37 9.96
CA ILE A 69 1.60 -10.41 9.86
C ILE A 69 1.39 -9.39 10.97
N GLU A 70 2.24 -9.43 11.98
CA GLU A 70 2.19 -8.50 13.10
C GLU A 70 2.82 -7.16 12.71
N PHE A 71 2.25 -6.06 13.22
CA PHE A 71 2.84 -4.74 13.03
C PHE A 71 4.16 -4.61 13.82
N PRO A 72 5.09 -3.76 13.37
CA PRO A 72 6.28 -3.43 14.14
C PRO A 72 5.91 -2.99 15.57
N GLN A 73 6.67 -3.46 16.55
CA GLN A 73 6.34 -3.27 17.97
C GLN A 73 6.12 -1.79 18.34
N ALA A 74 7.05 -0.91 17.96
CA ALA A 74 6.94 0.52 18.23
C ALA A 74 5.66 1.16 17.62
N TYR A 75 5.25 0.69 16.44
CA TYR A 75 4.03 1.16 15.78
C TYR A 75 2.77 0.68 16.52
N LYS A 76 2.77 -0.57 16.98
CA LYS A 76 1.67 -1.13 17.79
C LYS A 76 1.53 -0.38 19.12
N GLU A 77 2.62 -0.20 19.86
CA GLU A 77 2.63 0.52 21.14
C GLU A 77 2.17 1.97 20.98
N ALA A 78 2.64 2.67 19.94
CA ALA A 78 2.19 4.02 19.64
C ALA A 78 0.69 4.08 19.28
N THR A 79 0.21 3.10 18.52
CA THR A 79 -1.22 2.98 18.18
C THR A 79 -2.06 2.80 19.45
N GLU A 80 -1.68 1.88 20.33
CA GLU A 80 -2.37 1.63 21.60
C GLU A 80 -2.38 2.88 22.49
N LYS A 81 -1.25 3.61 22.53
CA LYS A 81 -1.09 4.80 23.37
C LYS A 81 -1.87 6.02 22.86
N TYR A 82 -1.89 6.26 21.54
CA TYR A 82 -2.34 7.55 20.99
C TYR A 82 -3.61 7.50 20.15
N SER A 83 -4.05 6.35 19.66
CA SER A 83 -5.20 6.31 18.73
C SER A 83 -6.52 6.78 19.34
N GLY A 84 -6.72 6.58 20.65
CA GLY A 84 -7.98 6.91 21.34
C GLY A 84 -8.37 8.39 21.35
N GLN A 85 -7.43 9.31 21.13
CA GLN A 85 -7.67 10.75 21.07
C GLN A 85 -7.88 11.28 19.65
N VAL A 86 -7.57 10.47 18.63
CA VAL A 86 -7.55 10.91 17.24
C VAL A 86 -8.96 11.10 16.71
N LYS A 87 -9.20 12.22 16.05
CA LYS A 87 -10.47 12.53 15.38
C LYS A 87 -10.21 13.05 13.98
N LEU A 88 -11.24 13.03 13.14
CA LEU A 88 -11.25 13.80 11.91
C LEU A 88 -11.94 15.14 12.12
N THR A 89 -11.56 16.14 11.34
CA THR A 89 -12.40 17.31 11.10
C THR A 89 -13.74 16.89 10.47
N ALA A 90 -14.75 17.76 10.51
CA ALA A 90 -16.09 17.45 10.01
C ALA A 90 -16.10 17.10 8.51
N ASP A 91 -15.23 17.73 7.72
CA ASP A 91 -15.01 17.42 6.29
C ASP A 91 -14.19 16.14 6.05
N GLY A 92 -13.61 15.54 7.09
CA GLY A 92 -12.77 14.36 6.99
C GLY A 92 -11.35 14.61 6.46
N LEU A 93 -10.99 15.86 6.15
CA LEU A 93 -9.77 16.21 5.42
C LEU A 93 -8.55 16.47 6.31
N ASN A 94 -8.69 16.52 7.63
CA ASN A 94 -7.58 16.68 8.56
C ASN A 94 -7.72 15.78 9.78
N LEU A 95 -6.57 15.33 10.31
CA LEU A 95 -6.48 14.65 11.60
C LEU A 95 -6.37 15.67 12.73
N LEU A 96 -7.10 15.43 13.81
CA LEU A 96 -7.03 16.16 15.07
C LEU A 96 -6.41 15.25 16.14
N ASN A 97 -5.52 15.81 16.96
CA ASN A 97 -4.83 15.12 18.08
C ASN A 97 -4.02 13.88 17.67
N TYR A 98 -3.63 13.76 16.40
CA TYR A 98 -2.73 12.70 15.98
C TYR A 98 -1.33 12.91 16.57
N VAL A 99 -0.71 11.84 17.08
CA VAL A 99 0.67 11.84 17.59
C VAL A 99 1.52 10.85 16.82
N ALA A 100 1.21 9.55 16.88
CA ALA A 100 1.94 8.50 16.15
C ALA A 100 1.09 7.21 16.05
N GLY A 101 1.54 6.24 15.23
CA GLY A 101 0.86 4.96 15.03
C GLY A 101 -0.30 5.03 14.04
N LEU A 102 -1.17 4.01 14.08
CA LEU A 102 -2.37 3.93 13.24
C LEU A 102 -3.45 4.88 13.80
N PRO A 103 -3.97 5.83 13.01
CA PRO A 103 -4.96 6.80 13.49
C PRO A 103 -6.24 6.15 14.03
N PHE A 104 -6.81 5.18 13.30
CA PHE A 104 -8.11 4.59 13.62
C PHE A 104 -8.06 3.06 13.61
N PRO A 105 -7.49 2.40 14.64
CA PRO A 105 -7.36 0.94 14.67
C PRO A 105 -8.71 0.22 14.77
N ASN A 106 -9.72 0.87 15.36
CA ASN A 106 -11.07 0.34 15.50
C ASN A 106 -12.01 1.09 14.55
N VAL A 107 -12.21 0.55 13.35
CA VAL A 107 -13.08 1.15 12.33
C VAL A 107 -14.51 0.65 12.52
N ASP A 108 -15.45 1.55 12.80
CA ASP A 108 -16.89 1.26 12.84
C ASP A 108 -17.49 1.44 11.44
N THR A 109 -18.11 0.37 10.92
CA THR A 109 -18.76 0.36 9.59
C THR A 109 -19.97 1.28 9.50
N LYS A 110 -20.53 1.69 10.64
CA LYS A 110 -21.67 2.62 10.70
C LYS A 110 -21.26 4.09 10.79
N ASP A 111 -19.97 4.38 10.94
CA ASP A 111 -19.47 5.74 11.00
C ASP A 111 -19.64 6.43 9.63
N PRO A 112 -20.29 7.59 9.54
CA PRO A 112 -20.42 8.31 8.27
C PRO A 112 -19.08 8.69 7.64
N GLN A 113 -17.99 8.78 8.42
CA GLN A 113 -16.63 9.04 7.95
C GLN A 113 -15.78 7.77 7.80
N VAL A 114 -16.37 6.56 7.83
CA VAL A 114 -15.66 5.27 7.78
C VAL A 114 -14.68 5.18 6.60
N ALA A 115 -15.11 5.57 5.41
CA ALA A 115 -14.28 5.52 4.21
C ALA A 115 -13.05 6.43 4.35
N MET A 116 -13.23 7.64 4.89
CA MET A 116 -12.14 8.57 5.14
C MET A 116 -11.16 8.00 6.17
N LYS A 117 -11.65 7.40 7.27
CA LYS A 117 -10.79 6.76 8.28
C LYS A 117 -9.96 5.62 7.69
N ILE A 118 -10.53 4.81 6.80
CA ILE A 118 -9.80 3.75 6.09
C ILE A 118 -8.68 4.36 5.22
N MET A 119 -8.98 5.43 4.47
CA MET A 119 -7.97 6.11 3.64
C MET A 119 -6.86 6.75 4.48
N TRP A 120 -7.20 7.34 5.64
CA TRP A 120 -6.20 7.83 6.58
C TRP A 120 -5.32 6.70 7.12
N ASN A 121 -5.89 5.56 7.48
CA ASN A 121 -5.13 4.39 7.90
C ASN A 121 -4.19 3.86 6.79
N TRP A 122 -4.66 3.80 5.54
CA TRP A 122 -3.81 3.44 4.40
C TRP A 122 -2.63 4.41 4.25
N GLY A 123 -2.91 5.71 4.29
CA GLY A 123 -1.89 6.75 4.17
C GLY A 123 -0.93 6.86 5.36
N TYR A 124 -1.27 6.27 6.52
CA TYR A 124 -0.46 6.25 7.75
C TYR A 124 -0.01 4.83 8.10
N THR A 125 0.10 3.95 7.10
CA THR A 125 0.55 2.57 7.27
C THR A 125 1.96 2.45 7.86
N HIS A 126 2.29 1.25 8.34
CA HIS A 126 3.56 0.96 9.00
C HIS A 126 4.76 0.80 8.05
N LEU A 127 4.53 0.75 6.72
CA LEU A 127 5.57 0.54 5.71
C LEU A 127 6.64 1.65 5.74
N THR A 128 6.22 2.91 5.90
CA THR A 128 7.12 4.06 6.08
C THR A 128 6.61 4.94 7.22
N THR A 129 7.07 4.67 8.44
CA THR A 129 6.66 5.37 9.68
C THR A 129 7.66 6.40 10.17
N ASP A 130 8.86 6.39 9.60
CA ASP A 130 9.95 7.30 9.94
C ASP A 130 10.84 7.46 8.70
N ASP A 131 12.03 8.00 8.89
CA ASP A 131 12.95 8.34 7.81
C ASP A 131 13.33 7.14 6.92
N VAL A 132 13.33 7.38 5.61
CA VAL A 132 13.77 6.44 4.57
C VAL A 132 15.03 6.99 3.93
N ASP A 133 16.07 6.17 3.85
CA ASP A 133 17.32 6.43 3.14
C ASP A 133 17.62 5.22 2.27
N LEU A 134 17.50 5.38 0.95
CA LEU A 134 17.83 4.38 -0.05
C LEU A 134 18.82 4.96 -1.05
N ARG A 135 19.89 4.23 -1.34
CA ARG A 135 20.94 4.65 -2.27
C ARG A 135 21.15 3.68 -3.39
N ASN A 136 21.63 4.18 -4.53
CA ASN A 136 21.89 3.41 -5.73
C ASN A 136 20.66 2.56 -6.11
N PHE A 137 19.52 3.25 -6.18
CA PHE A 137 18.25 2.64 -6.53
C PHE A 137 18.19 2.50 -8.06
N ASP A 138 18.20 1.24 -8.51
CA ASP A 138 18.02 0.90 -9.92
C ASP A 138 16.55 0.71 -10.25
N ALA A 139 16.13 1.26 -11.38
CA ALA A 139 14.81 1.08 -11.95
C ALA A 139 14.93 0.84 -13.45
N ASP A 140 14.56 -0.36 -13.89
CA ASP A 140 14.45 -0.70 -15.30
C ASP A 140 13.02 -0.53 -15.79
N THR A 141 12.88 0.08 -16.96
CA THR A 141 11.61 0.25 -17.66
C THR A 141 11.70 -0.39 -19.04
N GLY A 142 10.58 -0.88 -19.52
CA GLY A 142 10.45 -1.40 -20.88
C GLY A 142 9.29 -2.40 -21.02
N ALA A 143 9.24 -3.04 -22.17
CA ALA A 143 8.15 -3.95 -22.49
C ALA A 143 8.26 -5.31 -21.76
N VAL A 144 7.13 -5.71 -21.17
CA VAL A 144 6.88 -7.09 -20.76
C VAL A 144 6.17 -7.78 -21.93
N ALA A 145 6.91 -8.62 -22.67
CA ALA A 145 6.34 -9.41 -23.75
C ALA A 145 5.57 -10.64 -23.22
N ASP A 146 4.80 -11.29 -24.09
CA ASP A 146 4.08 -12.54 -23.77
C ASP A 146 5.00 -13.73 -23.42
N HIS A 147 6.32 -13.58 -23.59
CA HIS A 147 7.31 -14.58 -23.24
C HIS A 147 8.69 -13.92 -23.02
N GLY A 148 9.52 -14.57 -22.21
CA GLY A 148 10.89 -14.12 -21.91
C GLY A 148 10.98 -13.09 -20.78
N PRO A 149 12.20 -12.63 -20.44
CA PRO A 149 12.39 -11.60 -19.43
C PRO A 149 11.88 -10.23 -19.92
N LEU A 150 11.73 -9.29 -18.98
CA LEU A 150 11.54 -7.87 -19.29
C LEU A 150 12.58 -7.42 -20.32
N THR A 151 12.12 -6.81 -21.42
CA THR A 151 13.04 -6.13 -22.34
C THR A 151 13.33 -4.76 -21.78
N VAL A 152 14.55 -4.54 -21.29
CA VAL A 152 14.96 -3.25 -20.74
C VAL A 152 15.13 -2.25 -21.88
N GLU A 153 14.25 -1.25 -21.92
CA GLU A 153 14.31 -0.13 -22.86
C GLU A 153 15.11 1.02 -22.27
N ARG A 154 14.95 1.26 -20.97
CA ARG A 154 15.66 2.32 -20.25
C ARG A 154 15.99 1.90 -18.84
N HIS A 155 17.28 1.95 -18.54
CA HIS A 155 17.84 1.75 -17.21
C HIS A 155 18.00 3.10 -16.52
N PHE A 156 17.51 3.20 -15.29
CA PHE A 156 17.72 4.35 -14.43
C PHE A 156 18.51 3.93 -13.19
N LEU A 157 19.57 4.67 -12.89
CA LEU A 157 20.27 4.59 -11.62
C LEU A 157 20.08 5.92 -10.90
N LEU A 158 19.47 5.87 -9.72
CA LEU A 158 19.22 7.05 -8.88
C LEU A 158 20.08 6.97 -7.62
N ASP A 159 20.90 7.99 -7.40
CA ASP A 159 21.88 8.00 -6.30
C ASP A 159 21.18 7.93 -4.95
N HIS A 160 20.14 8.75 -4.76
CA HIS A 160 19.51 8.88 -3.46
C HIS A 160 18.00 9.09 -3.54
N PHE A 161 17.24 8.16 -2.95
CA PHE A 161 15.88 8.39 -2.50
C PHE A 161 15.87 8.62 -0.99
N ARG A 162 15.44 9.80 -0.56
CA ARG A 162 15.28 10.15 0.86
C ARG A 162 13.86 10.57 1.13
N ARG A 163 13.31 10.12 2.25
CA ARG A 163 12.10 10.69 2.85
C ARG A 163 12.35 10.96 4.32
N LEU A 164 12.21 12.21 4.73
CA LEU A 164 12.31 12.67 6.11
C LEU A 164 10.92 12.93 6.63
N PHE A 165 10.52 12.26 7.71
CA PHE A 165 9.26 12.54 8.38
C PHE A 165 9.46 13.60 9.45
N TRP A 166 8.49 14.50 9.56
CA TRP A 166 8.52 15.60 10.52
C TRP A 166 7.62 15.34 11.72
N THR A 167 6.61 14.50 11.55
CA THR A 167 5.59 14.15 12.54
C THR A 167 5.38 12.65 12.61
N GLY A 168 4.97 12.13 13.77
CA GLY A 168 4.61 10.71 13.91
C GLY A 168 5.80 9.75 13.85
N ARG A 169 7.00 10.25 14.17
CA ARG A 169 8.25 9.51 14.16
C ARG A 169 8.31 8.55 15.34
N LEU A 170 8.88 7.36 15.11
CA LEU A 170 8.88 6.25 16.07
C LEU A 170 10.29 5.76 16.44
N TYR A 171 11.28 6.00 15.58
CA TYR A 171 12.62 5.46 15.73
C TYR A 171 13.67 6.58 15.86
N VAL A 172 13.70 7.53 14.94
CA VAL A 172 14.77 8.53 14.84
C VAL A 172 14.41 9.80 15.63
N ASP A 173 15.33 10.27 16.48
CA ASP A 173 15.11 11.50 17.26
C ASP A 173 15.20 12.78 16.42
N PRO A 174 14.54 13.87 16.85
CA PRO A 174 13.58 13.94 17.96
C PRO A 174 12.23 13.27 17.63
N LYS A 175 11.63 12.62 18.64
CA LYS A 175 10.33 11.96 18.60
C LYS A 175 9.33 12.62 19.57
N PRO A 176 8.02 12.56 19.33
CA PRO A 176 7.37 12.01 18.12
C PRO A 176 7.47 12.96 16.91
N ASP A 177 7.76 14.23 17.17
CA ASP A 177 7.88 15.27 16.15
C ASP A 177 9.22 15.98 16.28
N LYS A 178 9.68 16.55 15.16
CA LYS A 178 10.80 17.48 15.14
C LYS A 178 10.30 18.92 14.99
N PRO A 179 11.10 19.95 15.37
CA PRO A 179 10.70 21.34 15.16
C PRO A 179 10.23 21.55 13.73
N ASN A 180 8.97 21.95 13.55
CA ASN A 180 8.27 21.92 12.26
C ASN A 180 7.58 23.26 11.94
N PRO A 181 8.36 24.35 11.75
CA PRO A 181 7.79 25.68 11.51
C PRO A 181 7.01 25.78 10.19
N ASN A 182 7.23 24.84 9.27
CA ASN A 182 6.61 24.84 7.94
C ASN A 182 5.36 23.96 7.84
N GLY A 183 5.03 23.18 8.88
CA GLY A 183 3.88 22.27 8.88
C GLY A 183 4.03 21.10 7.90
N TYR A 184 5.25 20.59 7.71
CA TYR A 184 5.48 19.41 6.87
C TYR A 184 5.05 18.14 7.59
N ARG A 185 4.45 17.20 6.86
CA ARG A 185 4.37 15.81 7.29
C ARG A 185 5.63 15.07 6.90
N ALA A 186 6.02 15.21 5.63
CA ALA A 186 7.19 14.57 5.07
C ALA A 186 7.85 15.50 4.04
N GLN A 187 9.17 15.40 3.95
CA GLN A 187 9.93 15.94 2.83
C GLN A 187 10.62 14.78 2.14
N GLN A 188 10.63 14.79 0.82
CA GLN A 188 11.24 13.75 0.04
C GLN A 188 12.12 14.32 -1.07
N GLY A 189 13.12 13.53 -1.45
CA GLY A 189 14.00 13.85 -2.54
C GLY A 189 14.41 12.59 -3.28
N LEU A 190 14.49 12.73 -4.59
CA LEU A 190 14.99 11.71 -5.50
C LEU A 190 16.02 12.36 -6.41
N TYR A 191 17.30 12.24 -6.06
CA TYR A 191 18.38 12.94 -6.74
C TYR A 191 19.77 12.44 -6.32
N PRO A 192 20.79 12.77 -7.13
CA PRO A 192 20.67 12.97 -8.56
C PRO A 192 20.32 11.66 -9.27
N ILE A 193 19.70 11.77 -10.45
CA ILE A 193 19.73 10.70 -11.44
C ILE A 193 21.18 10.57 -11.93
N LEU A 194 21.75 9.37 -11.87
CA LEU A 194 23.10 9.05 -12.34
C LEU A 194 23.09 8.54 -13.77
N GLU A 195 22.08 7.74 -14.10
CA GLU A 195 21.84 7.18 -15.43
C GLU A 195 20.36 7.28 -15.81
N PRO A 196 20.02 7.48 -17.10
CA PRO A 196 20.92 7.58 -18.26
C PRO A 196 21.56 8.98 -18.43
N PHE A 197 22.51 9.09 -19.37
CA PHE A 197 23.34 10.31 -19.57
C PHE A 197 22.54 11.60 -19.81
N ASP A 198 21.44 11.52 -20.56
CA ASP A 198 20.57 12.66 -20.88
C ASP A 198 19.78 13.19 -19.68
N LEU A 199 19.62 12.37 -18.63
CA LEU A 199 18.97 12.74 -17.37
C LEU A 199 19.97 12.92 -16.21
N LYS A 200 21.27 12.73 -16.46
CA LYS A 200 22.29 12.79 -15.43
C LYS A 200 22.29 14.14 -14.70
N GLY A 201 22.16 14.10 -13.39
CA GLY A 201 22.11 15.26 -12.50
C GLY A 201 20.71 15.84 -12.29
N VAL A 202 19.67 15.32 -12.95
CA VAL A 202 18.28 15.69 -12.67
C VAL A 202 17.94 15.30 -11.24
N GLY A 203 17.12 16.10 -10.57
CA GLY A 203 16.69 15.81 -9.21
C GLY A 203 15.32 16.37 -8.90
N ALA A 204 14.53 15.61 -8.16
CA ALA A 204 13.21 16.00 -7.70
C ALA A 204 13.18 16.17 -6.18
N LEU A 205 12.43 17.17 -5.72
CA LEU A 205 12.13 17.40 -4.30
C LEU A 205 10.62 17.56 -4.13
N GLY A 206 10.08 17.03 -3.04
CA GLY A 206 8.66 17.15 -2.71
C GLY A 206 8.45 17.40 -1.23
N ASN A 207 7.50 18.28 -0.90
CA ASN A 207 7.10 18.54 0.49
C ASN A 207 5.60 18.24 0.65
N ARG A 208 5.28 17.27 1.50
CA ARG A 208 3.91 16.93 1.92
C ARG A 208 3.55 17.74 3.15
N TYR A 209 2.46 18.49 3.12
CA TYR A 209 1.97 19.23 4.29
C TYR A 209 1.06 18.38 5.19
N THR A 210 0.96 18.75 6.47
CA THR A 210 0.00 18.15 7.40
C THR A 210 -1.42 18.65 7.16
N SER A 211 -1.57 19.93 6.83
CA SER A 211 -2.86 20.54 6.50
C SER A 211 -3.26 20.22 5.06
N SER A 212 -4.52 19.84 4.87
CA SER A 212 -5.12 19.64 3.53
C SER A 212 -5.42 20.94 2.78
N GLU A 213 -5.43 22.08 3.48
CA GLU A 213 -5.67 23.41 2.85
C GLU A 213 -4.49 23.83 1.97
N LYS A 214 -3.33 23.22 2.17
CA LYS A 214 -2.12 23.50 1.40
C LYS A 214 -1.81 22.35 0.47
N GLN A 215 -1.74 22.65 -0.82
CA GLN A 215 -1.21 21.71 -1.79
C GLN A 215 0.26 21.43 -1.50
N ASP A 216 0.67 20.20 -1.80
CA ASP A 216 2.08 19.83 -1.72
C ASP A 216 2.92 20.69 -2.66
N ASP A 217 4.19 20.82 -2.33
CA ASP A 217 5.13 21.44 -3.24
C ASP A 217 5.97 20.37 -3.93
N SER A 218 6.25 20.57 -5.20
CA SER A 218 7.15 19.73 -6.00
C SER A 218 8.10 20.61 -6.79
N TRP A 219 9.38 20.24 -6.82
CA TRP A 219 10.41 20.93 -7.57
C TRP A 219 11.24 19.95 -8.38
N LEU A 220 11.64 20.39 -9.57
CA LEU A 220 12.51 19.65 -10.47
C LEU A 220 13.71 20.52 -10.83
N TYR A 221 14.90 20.01 -10.59
CA TYR A 221 16.14 20.58 -11.08
C TYR A 221 16.51 19.96 -12.42
N LEU A 222 16.77 20.81 -13.42
CA LEU A 222 17.17 20.40 -14.76
C LEU A 222 18.59 20.92 -15.06
N PRO A 223 19.60 20.04 -15.15
CA PRO A 223 21.00 20.43 -15.38
C PRO A 223 21.22 21.20 -16.68
N SER A 224 20.52 20.81 -17.75
CA SER A 224 20.60 21.47 -19.06
C SER A 224 20.20 22.94 -19.02
N LEU A 225 19.28 23.30 -18.12
CA LEU A 225 18.82 24.67 -17.91
C LEU A 225 19.50 25.36 -16.72
N ARG A 226 20.19 24.59 -15.86
CA ARG A 226 20.72 25.01 -14.56
C ARG A 226 19.67 25.74 -13.72
N ARG A 227 18.43 25.25 -13.75
CA ARG A 227 17.27 25.89 -13.11
C ARG A 227 16.44 24.88 -12.34
N VAL A 228 15.87 25.37 -11.24
CA VAL A 228 14.81 24.68 -10.50
C VAL A 228 13.47 25.20 -11.00
N ARG A 229 12.55 24.28 -11.30
CA ARG A 229 11.17 24.59 -11.67
C ARG A 229 10.23 24.02 -10.63
N ARG A 230 9.25 24.81 -10.20
CA ARG A 230 8.12 24.30 -9.42
C ARG A 230 7.19 23.53 -10.37
N LEU A 231 6.81 22.33 -9.98
CA LEU A 231 5.81 21.52 -10.68
C LEU A 231 4.47 21.66 -9.98
N SER A 232 3.39 21.64 -10.76
CA SER A 232 2.04 21.57 -10.20
C SER A 232 1.81 20.18 -9.62
N THR A 233 1.19 20.11 -8.45
CA THR A 233 0.80 18.84 -7.85
C THR A 233 -0.32 18.13 -8.60
N ALA A 234 -1.01 18.82 -9.51
CA ALA A 234 -1.97 18.19 -10.42
C ALA A 234 -1.31 17.28 -11.45
N GLN A 235 0.01 17.45 -11.70
CA GLN A 235 0.79 16.65 -12.64
C GLN A 235 1.53 15.49 -11.96
N ARG A 236 1.18 15.14 -10.72
CA ARG A 236 1.86 14.07 -9.98
C ARG A 236 1.69 12.68 -10.59
N SER A 237 0.61 12.47 -11.33
CA SER A 237 0.35 11.22 -12.05
C SER A 237 0.74 11.30 -13.53
N ASP A 238 1.46 12.33 -13.94
CA ASP A 238 1.95 12.46 -15.31
C ASP A 238 3.18 11.55 -15.51
N ALA A 239 3.38 11.09 -16.74
CA ALA A 239 4.46 10.16 -17.06
C ALA A 239 5.83 10.80 -16.80
N LEU A 240 6.61 10.20 -15.90
CA LEU A 240 7.94 10.70 -15.59
C LEU A 240 8.90 10.34 -16.74
N PHE A 241 9.44 11.35 -17.42
CA PHE A 241 10.33 11.19 -18.58
C PHE A 241 9.74 10.33 -19.72
N GLY A 242 8.40 10.35 -19.86
CA GLY A 242 7.69 9.57 -20.87
C GLY A 242 7.69 8.06 -20.61
N GLN A 243 7.94 7.65 -19.35
CA GLN A 243 7.86 6.27 -18.90
C GLN A 243 6.64 6.08 -17.99
N ASP A 244 6.16 4.85 -17.89
CA ASP A 244 5.13 4.42 -16.92
C ASP A 244 5.73 4.28 -15.51
N THR A 245 6.47 5.29 -15.06
CA THR A 245 7.12 5.34 -13.75
C THR A 245 6.52 6.47 -12.90
N ASP A 246 6.12 6.13 -11.68
CA ASP A 246 5.62 7.06 -10.65
C ASP A 246 6.48 6.90 -9.38
N VAL A 247 6.82 8.02 -8.71
CA VAL A 247 7.76 8.06 -7.57
C VAL A 247 7.32 8.99 -6.44
#